data_AF-A0A2V9PRX6-F1
#
_entry.id   AF-A0A2V9PRX6-F1
#
_cell.length_a   1.000
_cell.length_b   1.000
_cell.length_c   1.000
_cell.angle_alpha   90.00
_cell.angle_beta   90.00
_cell.angle_gamma   90.00
#
_symmetry.space_group_name_H-M   'P 1'
#
loop_
_entity.id
_entity.type
_entity.pdbx_description
1 polymer ?
#
loop_
_entity_poly.entity_id
_entity_poly.type
_entity_poly.pdbx_seq_one_letter_code
_entity_poly.pdbx_strand_id
1 'polypeptide(L)' 'MGADTGGRQAPTYDEIAQLAYCLYKSRGQQDGHDMEDWLRAEQELVRHYA' A
#
# COMPACT_ATOMS: atom_id res chain seq x y z
N MET A 1 19.47 5.00 -1.63
CA MET A 1 18.53 3.87 -1.75
C MET A 1 17.15 4.42 -1.43
N GLY A 2 16.28 4.56 -2.44
CA GLY A 2 14.93 5.13 -2.28
C GLY A 2 14.42 5.78 -3.57
N ALA A 3 14.23 4.95 -4.60
CA ALA A 3 13.49 5.12 -5.85
C ALA A 3 13.02 6.54 -6.26
N ASP A 4 13.93 7.29 -6.88
CA ASP A 4 13.63 8.22 -7.96
C ASP A 4 13.12 7.46 -9.19
N THR A 5 11.83 7.09 -9.25
CA THR A 5 11.23 6.75 -10.56
C THR A 5 10.43 7.92 -11.08
N GLY A 6 11.13 8.83 -11.75
CA GLY A 6 10.51 9.81 -12.64
C GLY A 6 9.62 9.09 -13.65
N GLY A 7 8.31 9.35 -13.59
CA GLY A 7 7.34 8.92 -14.60
C GLY A 7 6.64 7.58 -14.39
N ARG A 8 6.55 7.02 -13.17
CA ARG A 8 5.70 5.82 -12.92
C ARG A 8 4.30 6.22 -12.44
N GLN A 9 3.30 5.95 -13.27
CA GLN A 9 1.86 5.98 -12.93
C GLN A 9 1.42 4.76 -12.09
N ALA A 10 2.38 3.98 -11.56
CA ALA A 10 2.10 2.75 -10.85
C ALA A 10 2.76 2.81 -9.47
N PRO A 11 2.03 2.44 -8.40
CA PRO A 11 2.59 2.45 -7.07
C PRO A 11 3.69 1.42 -6.91
N THR A 12 4.67 1.77 -6.08
CA THR A 12 5.76 0.84 -5.74
C THR A 12 5.35 -0.10 -4.62
N TYR A 13 5.99 -1.27 -4.58
CA TYR A 13 5.74 -2.29 -3.56
C TYR A 13 5.96 -1.75 -2.13
N ASP A 14 6.93 -0.85 -1.96
CA ASP A 14 7.22 -0.22 -0.66
C ASP A 14 6.05 0.64 -0.16
N GLU A 15 5.43 1.42 -1.06
CA GLU A 15 4.28 2.25 -0.73
C GLU A 15 3.06 1.41 -0.37
N ILE A 16 2.83 0.33 -1.13
CA ILE A 16 1.74 -0.61 -0.86
C ILE A 16 1.95 -1.24 0.52
N ALA A 17 3.17 -1.68 0.83
CA ALA A 17 3.51 -2.26 2.13
C ALA A 17 3.35 -1.25 3.28
N GLN A 18 3.77 0.01 3.09
CA GLN A 18 3.60 1.06 4.10
C GLN A 18 2.12 1.34 4.38
N LEU A 19 1.29 1.44 3.34
CA LEU A 19 -0.13 1.75 3.50
C LEU A 19 -0.89 0.55 4.07
N ALA A 20 -0.60 -0.68 3.62
CA ALA A 20 -1.14 -1.91 4.19
C ALA A 20 -0.77 -2.06 5.67
N TYR A 21 0.48 -1.77 6.05
CA TYR A 21 0.93 -1.80 7.45
C TYR A 21 0.20 -0.75 8.29
N CYS A 22 -0.02 0.45 7.74
CA CYS A 22 -0.77 1.51 8.41
C CYS A 22 -2.24 1.10 8.64
N LEU A 23 -2.88 0.49 7.64
CA LEU A 23 -4.23 -0.05 7.74
C LEU A 23 -4.33 -1.15 8.80
N TYR A 24 -3.41 -2.12 8.75
CA TYR A 24 -3.31 -3.21 9.72
C TYR A 24 -3.16 -2.69 11.17
N LYS A 25 -2.28 -1.70 11.38
CA LYS A 25 -2.13 -1.05 12.70
C LYS A 25 -3.38 -0.29 13.14
N SER A 26 -4.00 0.44 12.22
CA SER A 26 -5.18 1.28 12.53
C SER A 26 -6.41 0.43 12.90
N ARG A 27 -6.53 -0.78 12.35
CA ARG A 27 -7.58 -1.74 12.72
C ARG A 27 -7.34 -2.49 14.04
N GLY A 28 -6.16 -2.33 14.64
CA GLY A 28 -5.83 -3.02 15.89
C GLY A 28 -5.19 -4.40 15.69
N GLN A 29 -4.46 -4.60 14.58
CA GLN A 29 -3.70 -5.82 14.31
C GLN A 29 -4.56 -7.08 14.30
N GLN A 30 -5.67 -7.06 13.57
CA GLN A 30 -6.54 -8.21 13.45
C GLN A 30 -5.95 -9.21 12.44
N ASP A 31 -5.32 -10.27 12.96
CA ASP A 31 -4.82 -11.38 12.16
C ASP A 31 -5.92 -11.96 11.25
N GLY A 32 -5.61 -12.09 9.97
CA GLY A 32 -6.53 -12.62 8.94
C GLY A 32 -7.00 -11.61 7.91
N HIS A 33 -6.77 -10.31 8.13
CA HIS A 33 -7.08 -9.27 7.16
C HIS A 33 -5.85 -8.70 6.43
N ASP A 34 -4.64 -9.22 6.68
CA ASP A 34 -3.41 -8.76 6.02
C ASP A 34 -3.52 -8.73 4.50
N MET A 35 -4.12 -9.75 3.89
CA MET A 35 -4.35 -9.79 2.43
C MET A 35 -5.37 -8.75 1.97
N GLU A 36 -6.43 -8.50 2.74
CA GLU A 36 -7.42 -7.47 2.43
C GLU A 36 -6.83 -6.06 2.55
N ASP A 37 -6.08 -5.80 3.62
CA ASP A 37 -5.43 -4.52 3.85
C ASP A 37 -4.33 -4.27 2.81
N TRP A 38 -3.64 -5.32 2.36
CA TRP A 38 -2.73 -5.26 1.21
C TRP A 38 -3.44 -4.91 -0.10
N LEU A 39 -4.51 -5.63 -0.44
CA LEU A 39 -5.26 -5.40 -1.69
C LEU A 39 -5.90 -4.01 -1.72
N ARG A 40 -6.36 -3.55 -0.54
CA ARG A 40 -6.93 -2.23 -0.35
C ARG A 40 -5.86 -1.16 -0.55
N ALA A 41 -4.68 -1.35 0.03
CA ALA A 41 -3.56 -0.44 -0.14
C ALA A 41 -3.13 -0.30 -1.60
N GLU A 42 -3.02 -1.42 -2.31
CA GLU A 42 -2.70 -1.42 -3.74
C GLU A 42 -3.75 -0.65 -4.55
N GLN A 43 -5.04 -0.92 -4.34
CA GLN A 43 -6.11 -0.21 -5.05
C GLN A 43 -6.13 1.29 -4.76
N GLU A 44 -5.91 1.68 -3.51
CA GLU A 44 -5.95 3.08 -3.09
C GLU A 44 -4.80 3.86 -3.71
N LEU A 45 -3.61 3.26 -3.74
CA LEU A 45 -2.45 3.83 -4.40
C LEU A 45 -2.60 3.84 -5.93
N VAL A 46 -3.10 2.75 -6.55
CA VAL A 46 -3.40 2.71 -7.99
C VAL A 46 -4.38 3.82 -8.40
N ARG A 47 -5.41 4.10 -7.58
CA ARG A 47 -6.32 5.24 -7.81
C ARG A 47 -5.66 6.59 -7.60
N HIS A 48 -4.69 6.70 -6.69
CA HIS A 48 -3.96 7.94 -6.43
C HIS A 48 -2.94 8.28 -7.52
N TYR A 49 -2.45 7.28 -8.25
CA TYR A 49 -1.50 7.40 -9.35
C TYR A 49 -2.15 7.42 -10.74
N ALA A 50 -3.46 7.18 -10.83
CA ALA A 50 -4.27 7.25 -12.06
C ALA A 50 -4.77 8.67 -12.35
#